data_AF-A0A3D0R9V3-F1
#
_entry.id   AF-A0A3D0R9V3-F1
#
_cell.length_a   1.000
_cell.length_b   1.000
_cell.length_c   1.000
_cell.angle_alpha   90.00
_cell.angle_beta   90.00
_cell.angle_gamma   90.00
#
_symmetry.space_group_name_H-M   'P 1'
#
loop_
_entity.id
_entity.type
_entity.pdbx_description
1 polymer ?
#
loop_
_entity_poly.entity_id
_entity_poly.type
_entity_poly.pdbx_seq_one_letter_code
_entity_poly.pdbx_strand_id
1 'polypeptide(L)'
;MKLSDFSALTFDCYGTLIDWESGMVAGLRPLTDRIAARDGVAPDRNAILEAHARQESTHQRQTPAKVYSDLLACVYRRLAEEWNVAVSWDEALTYGASVEHWPAFPDSAEALA
;
A
#
# COMPACT_ATOMS: atom_id res chain seq x y z
N MET A 1 12.57 34.37 0.37
CA MET A 1 11.49 33.49 -0.07
C MET A 1 10.61 33.20 1.13
N LYS A 2 9.32 33.55 1.05
CA LYS A 2 8.29 33.33 2.08
C LYS A 2 7.20 32.44 1.49
N LEU A 3 6.49 31.68 2.32
CA LEU A 3 5.34 30.86 1.86
C LEU A 3 4.25 31.71 1.21
N SER A 4 4.08 32.96 1.66
CA SER A 4 3.14 33.93 1.09
C SER A 4 3.47 34.39 -0.33
N ASP A 5 4.64 34.02 -0.87
CA ASP A 5 5.05 34.39 -2.22
C ASP A 5 4.35 33.54 -3.30
N PHE A 6 3.61 32.49 -2.90
CA PHE A 6 2.97 31.52 -3.79
C PHE A 6 1.44 31.62 -3.75
N SER A 7 0.80 31.41 -4.90
CA SER A 7 -0.67 31.38 -5.04
C SER A 7 -1.23 29.98 -5.29
N ALA A 8 -0.37 28.98 -5.41
CA ALA A 8 -0.75 27.59 -5.63
C ALA A 8 0.19 26.66 -4.86
N LEU A 9 -0.38 25.60 -4.29
CA LEU A 9 0.34 24.50 -3.66
C LEU A 9 0.01 23.22 -4.41
N THR A 10 1.03 22.51 -4.89
CA THR A 10 0.89 21.20 -5.52
C THR A 10 1.38 20.15 -4.54
N PHE A 11 0.45 19.34 -4.03
CA PHE A 11 0.76 18.28 -3.08
C PHE A 11 0.84 16.93 -3.78
N ASP A 12 1.85 16.15 -3.40
CA ASP A 12 1.70 14.70 -3.45
C ASP A 12 0.62 14.26 -2.44
N CYS A 13 -0.01 13.10 -2.68
CA CYS A 13 -1.09 12.59 -1.83
C CYS A 13 -0.62 11.46 -0.91
N TYR A 14 -0.07 10.38 -1.48
CA TYR A 14 0.26 9.16 -0.76
C TYR A 14 1.64 9.25 -0.12
N GLY A 15 1.68 9.49 1.20
CA GLY A 15 2.91 9.73 1.97
C GLY A 15 3.08 11.18 2.40
N THR A 16 2.27 12.08 1.84
CA THR A 16 2.19 13.49 2.24
C THR A 16 0.90 13.79 3.00
N LEU A 17 -0.25 13.36 2.47
CA LEU A 17 -1.58 13.57 3.06
C LEU A 17 -2.19 12.27 3.60
N ILE A 18 -1.95 11.17 2.91
CA ILE A 18 -2.45 9.84 3.25
C ILE A 18 -1.32 9.00 3.86
N ASP A 19 -1.58 8.41 5.03
CA ASP A 19 -0.74 7.41 5.65
C ASP A 19 -0.95 6.06 4.94
N TRP A 20 -0.35 5.98 3.75
CA TRP A 20 -0.39 4.80 2.91
C TRP A 20 0.30 3.60 3.56
N GLU A 21 1.34 3.80 4.39
CA GLU A 21 2.04 2.68 5.00
C GLU A 21 1.14 1.94 5.98
N SER A 22 0.44 2.66 6.86
CA SER A 22 -0.51 2.06 7.81
C SER A 22 -1.69 1.43 7.07
N GLY A 23 -2.23 2.11 6.05
CA GLY A 23 -3.32 1.57 5.22
C GLY A 23 -2.92 0.29 4.48
N MET A 24 -1.74 0.27 3.86
CA MET A 24 -1.19 -0.86 3.13
C MET A 24 -0.90 -2.05 4.06
N VAL A 25 -0.27 -1.83 5.21
CA VAL A 25 -0.01 -2.88 6.21
C VAL A 25 -1.33 -3.45 6.74
N ALA A 26 -2.33 -2.60 7.01
CA ALA A 26 -3.66 -3.05 7.41
C ALA A 26 -4.34 -3.90 6.32
N GLY A 27 -4.23 -3.50 5.05
CA GLY A 27 -4.74 -4.24 3.91
C GLY A 27 -4.08 -5.62 3.72
N LEU A 28 -2.80 -5.78 4.10
CA LEU A 28 -2.07 -7.04 4.01
C LEU A 28 -2.33 -8.00 5.19
N ARG A 29 -3.07 -7.58 6.22
CA ARG A 29 -3.33 -8.42 7.41
C ARG A 29 -3.90 -9.81 7.09
N PRO A 30 -4.87 -9.98 6.17
CA PRO A 30 -5.37 -11.31 5.81
C PRO A 30 -4.28 -12.26 5.33
N LEU A 31 -3.23 -11.74 4.68
CA LEU A 31 -2.08 -12.50 4.21
C LEU A 31 -1.08 -12.78 5.33
N THR A 32 -0.71 -11.76 6.10
CA THR A 32 0.29 -11.90 7.18
C THR A 32 -0.21 -12.74 8.36
N ASP A 33 -1.52 -12.70 8.64
CA ASP A 33 -2.13 -13.53 9.70
C ASP A 33 -2.07 -15.02 9.33
N ARG A 34 -2.15 -15.37 8.04
CA ARG A 34 -1.94 -16.77 7.58
C ARG A 34 -0.50 -17.22 7.75
N ILE A 35 0.46 -16.32 7.50
CA ILE A 35 1.88 -16.61 7.74
C ILE A 35 2.12 -16.85 9.22
N ALA A 36 1.58 -15.99 10.09
CA ALA A 36 1.67 -16.16 11.53
C ALA A 36 1.04 -17.48 12.01
N ALA A 37 -0.11 -17.86 11.45
CA ALA A 37 -0.76 -19.13 11.79
C ALA A 37 0.05 -20.35 11.36
N ARG A 38 0.78 -20.27 10.23
CA ARG A 38 1.63 -21.35 9.71
C ARG A 38 2.97 -21.43 10.44
N ASP A 39 3.65 -20.30 10.62
CA ASP A 39 5.05 -20.22 11.04
C ASP A 39 5.23 -19.80 12.51
N GLY A 40 4.13 -19.45 13.19
CA GLY A 40 4.13 -18.96 14.57
C GLY A 40 4.48 -17.48 14.71
N VAL A 41 4.84 -16.80 13.63
CA VAL A 41 5.22 -15.38 13.63
C VAL A 41 4.87 -14.71 12.28
N ALA A 42 4.31 -13.50 12.33
CA ALA A 42 4.11 -12.68 11.14
C ALA A 42 5.42 -11.98 10.74
N PRO A 43 5.62 -11.63 9.45
CA PRO A 43 6.66 -10.69 9.06
C PRO A 43 6.49 -9.37 9.82
N ASP A 44 7.59 -8.74 10.22
CA ASP A 44 7.52 -7.42 10.83
C ASP A 44 7.13 -6.33 9.82
N ARG A 45 6.79 -5.15 10.32
CA ARG A 45 6.32 -4.03 9.50
C ARG A 45 7.30 -3.64 8.39
N ASN A 46 8.60 -3.65 8.68
CA ASN A 46 9.61 -3.25 7.71
C ASN A 46 9.77 -4.32 6.63
N ALA A 47 9.77 -5.60 7.00
CA ALA A 47 9.79 -6.70 6.05
C ALA A 47 8.58 -6.67 5.10
N ILE A 48 7.39 -6.31 5.61
CA ILE A 48 6.19 -6.12 4.80
C ILE A 48 6.38 -4.97 3.79
N LEU A 49 6.85 -3.81 4.25
CA LEU A 49 7.05 -2.63 3.42
C LEU A 49 8.12 -2.86 2.34
N GLU A 50 9.24 -3.48 2.70
CA GLU A 50 10.32 -3.79 1.76
C GLU A 50 9.88 -4.77 0.67
N ALA A 51 9.17 -5.84 1.06
CA ALA A 51 8.65 -6.81 0.11
C ALA A 51 7.63 -6.16 -0.83
N HIS A 52 6.69 -5.36 -0.28
CA HIS A 52 5.71 -4.65 -1.07
C HIS A 52 6.36 -3.70 -2.07
N ALA A 53 7.26 -2.81 -1.60
CA ALA A 53 7.94 -1.82 -2.45
C ALA A 53 8.71 -2.49 -3.60
N ARG A 54 9.38 -3.62 -3.35
CA ARG A 54 10.07 -4.38 -4.40
C ARG A 54 9.09 -4.94 -5.45
N GLN A 55 8.00 -5.55 -5.01
CA GLN A 55 7.00 -6.14 -5.91
C GLN A 55 6.29 -5.05 -6.72
N GLU A 56 5.85 -3.98 -6.06
CA GLU A 56 5.20 -2.83 -6.67
C GLU A 56 6.10 -2.18 -7.73
N SER A 57 7.33 -1.80 -7.36
CA SER A 57 8.29 -1.17 -8.26
C SER A 57 8.59 -2.04 -9.49
N THR A 58 8.65 -3.36 -9.31
CA THR A 58 8.85 -4.30 -10.41
C THR A 58 7.67 -4.32 -11.38
N HIS A 59 6.43 -4.35 -10.88
CA HIS A 59 5.24 -4.40 -11.72
C HIS A 59 4.93 -3.05 -12.37
N GLN A 60 5.24 -1.92 -11.71
CA GLN A 60 5.10 -0.60 -12.29
C GLN A 60 6.03 -0.41 -13.50
N ARG A 61 7.29 -0.88 -13.40
CA ARG A 61 8.22 -0.87 -14.55
C ARG A 61 7.70 -1.69 -15.73
N GLN A 62 7.04 -2.81 -15.46
CA GLN A 62 6.50 -3.70 -16.50
C GLN A 62 5.18 -3.16 -17.09
N THR A 63 4.37 -2.49 -16.29
CA THR A 63 3.01 -2.07 -16.67
C THR A 63 2.69 -0.64 -16.19
N PRO A 64 3.41 0.38 -16.69
CA PRO A 64 3.32 1.74 -16.14
C PRO A 64 1.96 2.42 -16.32
N ALA A 65 1.16 1.97 -17.31
CA ALA A 65 -0.18 2.49 -17.57
C ALA A 65 -1.30 1.73 -16.83
N LYS A 66 -0.96 0.76 -15.98
CA LYS A 66 -1.95 -0.02 -15.23
C LYS A 66 -2.58 0.85 -14.15
N VAL A 67 -3.89 0.73 -13.98
CA VAL A 67 -4.62 1.36 -12.88
C VAL A 67 -4.04 0.85 -11.55
N TYR A 68 -3.80 1.78 -10.62
CA TYR A 68 -3.03 1.46 -9.40
C TYR A 68 -3.66 0.34 -8.56
N SER A 69 -4.99 0.31 -8.41
CA SER A 69 -5.70 -0.78 -7.72
C SER A 69 -5.46 -2.16 -8.37
N ASP A 70 -5.46 -2.23 -9.70
CA ASP A 70 -5.19 -3.47 -10.44
C ASP A 70 -3.72 -3.89 -10.30
N LEU A 71 -2.82 -2.92 -10.21
CA LEU A 71 -1.41 -3.15 -9.93
C LEU A 71 -1.24 -3.72 -8.52
N LEU A 72 -1.91 -3.15 -7.51
CA LEU A 72 -1.87 -3.65 -6.13
C LEU A 72 -2.44 -5.07 -6.01
N ALA A 73 -3.48 -5.43 -6.77
CA ALA A 73 -3.93 -6.83 -6.85
C ALA A 73 -2.83 -7.76 -7.37
N CYS A 74 -2.08 -7.34 -8.40
CA CYS A 74 -0.91 -8.10 -8.86
C CYS A 74 0.15 -8.23 -7.76
N VAL A 75 0.43 -7.14 -7.03
CA VAL A 75 1.40 -7.12 -5.93
C VAL A 75 0.99 -8.08 -4.81
N TYR A 76 -0.28 -8.07 -4.39
CA TYR A 76 -0.79 -8.98 -3.36
C TYR A 76 -0.55 -10.44 -3.72
N ARG A 77 -0.92 -10.84 -4.95
CA ARG A 77 -0.71 -12.21 -5.43
C ARG A 77 0.77 -12.58 -5.40
N ARG A 78 1.66 -11.65 -5.78
CA ARG A 78 3.11 -11.88 -5.82
C ARG A 78 3.74 -12.00 -4.44
N LEU A 79 3.27 -11.22 -3.48
CA LEU A 79 3.65 -11.37 -2.08
C LEU A 79 3.18 -12.73 -1.53
N ALA A 80 1.96 -13.15 -1.87
CA ALA A 80 1.45 -14.46 -1.48
C ALA A 80 2.28 -15.61 -2.08
N GLU A 81 2.64 -15.53 -3.37
CA GLU A 81 3.54 -16.48 -4.02
C GLU A 81 4.91 -16.53 -3.33
N GLU A 82 5.51 -15.37 -3.05
CA GLU A 82 6.80 -15.26 -2.39
C GLU A 82 6.80 -15.87 -0.98
N TRP A 83 5.70 -15.69 -0.24
CA TRP A 83 5.53 -16.21 1.11
C TRP A 83 4.89 -17.61 1.16
N ASN A 84 4.70 -18.27 0.01
CA ASN A 84 4.08 -19.58 -0.10
C ASN A 84 2.69 -19.68 0.55
N VAL A 85 1.84 -18.67 0.34
CA VAL A 85 0.45 -18.62 0.79
C VAL A 85 -0.48 -18.66 -0.42
N ALA A 86 -1.38 -19.64 -0.45
CA ALA A 86 -2.41 -19.69 -1.47
C ALA A 86 -3.45 -18.59 -1.24
N VAL A 87 -3.74 -17.84 -2.30
CA VAL A 87 -4.78 -16.79 -2.33
C VAL A 87 -5.57 -16.88 -3.62
N SER A 88 -6.84 -16.52 -3.54
CA SER A 88 -7.70 -16.32 -4.71
C SER A 88 -7.43 -14.96 -5.36
N TRP A 89 -7.91 -14.79 -6.59
CA TRP A 89 -7.86 -13.49 -7.25
C TRP A 89 -8.81 -12.47 -6.62
N ASP A 90 -9.94 -12.90 -6.05
CA ASP A 90 -10.89 -12.01 -5.38
C ASP A 90 -10.29 -11.36 -4.13
N GLU A 91 -9.46 -12.10 -3.37
CA GLU A 91 -8.69 -11.53 -2.25
C GLU A 91 -7.68 -10.48 -2.74
N ALA A 92 -7.02 -10.74 -3.86
CA ALA A 92 -6.10 -9.79 -4.46
C ALA A 92 -6.81 -8.51 -4.92
N LEU A 93 -7.99 -8.64 -5.55
CA LEU A 93 -8.82 -7.50 -5.94
C LEU A 93 -9.32 -6.72 -4.71
N THR A 94 -9.69 -7.41 -3.64
CA THR A 94 -10.07 -6.77 -2.37
C THR A 94 -8.93 -5.94 -1.80
N TYR A 95 -7.71 -6.47 -1.80
CA TYR A 95 -6.53 -5.70 -1.41
C TYR A 95 -6.29 -4.51 -2.35
N GLY A 96 -6.41 -4.70 -3.66
CA GLY A 96 -6.25 -3.64 -4.64
C GLY A 96 -7.22 -2.47 -4.45
N ALA A 97 -8.45 -2.75 -3.99
CA ALA A 97 -9.45 -1.75 -3.64
C ALA A 97 -9.21 -1.06 -2.29
N SER A 98 -8.29 -1.56 -1.46
CA SER A 98 -8.09 -1.05 -0.09
C SER A 98 -7.63 0.41 -0.01
N VAL A 99 -7.14 0.99 -1.11
CA VAL A 99 -6.65 2.38 -1.19
C VAL A 99 -7.68 3.39 -0.70
N GLU A 100 -8.97 3.16 -0.95
CA GLU A 100 -10.05 4.05 -0.49
C GLU A 100 -10.19 4.12 1.04
N HIS A 101 -9.63 3.13 1.74
CA HIS A 101 -9.67 3.00 3.20
C HIS A 101 -8.35 3.44 3.86
N TRP A 102 -7.35 3.89 3.10
CA TRP A 102 -6.09 4.33 3.67
C TRP A 102 -6.30 5.66 4.43
N PRO A 103 -5.89 5.74 5.70
CA PRO A 103 -6.20 6.89 6.54
C PRO A 103 -5.41 8.13 6.10
N ALA A 104 -6.01 9.31 6.24
CA ALA A 104 -5.26 10.56 6.21
C ALA A 104 -4.39 10.71 7.46
N PHE A 105 -3.28 11.45 7.38
CA PHE A 105 -2.57 11.88 8.59
C PHE A 105 -3.49 12.79 9.43
N PRO A 106 -3.39 12.75 10.79
CA PRO A 106 -4.33 13.45 11.66
C PRO A 106 -4.46 14.96 11.41
N ASP A 107 -3.38 15.59 10.95
CA ASP A 107 -3.26 17.03 10.66
C ASP A 107 -3.65 17.41 9.23
N SER A 108 -3.74 16.44 8.30
CA SER A 108 -3.93 16.73 6.87
C SER A 108 -5.22 17.49 6.58
N ALA A 109 -6.34 17.12 7.22
CA ALA A 109 -7.62 17.78 6.99
C ALA A 109 -7.63 19.23 7.53
N GLU A 110 -7.03 19.45 8.71
CA GLU A 110 -6.94 20.79 9.32
C GLU A 110 -5.98 21.69 8.53
N ALA A 111 -4.84 21.16 8.08
CA ALA A 111 -3.84 21.91 7.32
C ALA A 111 -4.30 22.31 5.90
N LEU A 112 -5.26 21.57 5.33
CA LEU A 112 -5.83 21.84 4.00
C LEU A 112 -7.06 22.77 4.01
N ALA A 113 -7.67 23.01 5.17
CA ALA A 113 -8.92 23.78 5.32
C ALA A 113 -8.71 25.29 5.14
#